data_AF-A0A2A2W8I9-F1
#
_entry.id   AF-A0A2A2W8I9-F1
#
_cell.length_a   1.000
_cell.length_b   1.000
_cell.length_c   1.000
_cell.angle_alpha   90.00
_cell.angle_beta   90.00
_cell.angle_gamma   90.00
#
_symmetry.space_group_name_H-M   'P 1'
#
loop_
_entity.id
_entity.type
_entity.pdbx_description
1 polymer ?
#
loop_
_entity_poly.entity_id
_entity_poly.type
_entity_poly.pdbx_seq_one_letter_code
_entity_poly.pdbx_strand_id
1 'polypeptide(L)'
;MSEKHFSDRMRQLRNLVVMAMADGTIGEREVGFVAERCHELGLGEAELNRAIRYGLGDDAALELPRDPEGRKELMIDLVRMMAADGVLDESEKRLFALAAAKMEMSTEELNQLLDQTLE
;
A
#
# COMPACT_ATOMS: atom_id res chain seq x y z
N MET A 1 20.65 -12.18 3.33
CA MET A 1 19.40 -11.56 2.84
C MET A 1 19.72 -10.84 1.54
N SER A 2 19.04 -11.14 0.44
CA SER A 2 19.35 -10.54 -0.87
C SER A 2 18.86 -9.09 -0.93
N GLU A 3 19.66 -8.17 -1.47
CA GLU A 3 19.33 -6.74 -1.65
C GLU A 3 17.98 -6.54 -2.36
N LYS A 4 17.60 -7.47 -3.24
CA LYS A 4 16.34 -7.44 -3.99
C LYS A 4 15.11 -7.43 -3.06
N HIS A 5 15.07 -8.33 -2.08
CA HIS A 5 13.94 -8.42 -1.13
C HIS A 5 13.82 -7.19 -0.23
N PHE A 6 14.93 -6.51 0.09
CA PHE A 6 14.87 -5.28 0.88
C PHE A 6 14.29 -4.13 0.04
N SER A 7 14.70 -4.05 -1.23
CA SER A 7 14.20 -3.04 -2.17
C SER A 7 12.70 -3.19 -2.44
N ASP A 8 12.20 -4.42 -2.54
CA ASP A 8 10.78 -4.70 -2.77
C ASP A 8 9.92 -4.32 -1.56
N ARG A 9 10.35 -4.68 -0.35
CA ARG A 9 9.69 -4.29 0.90
C ARG A 9 9.65 -2.77 1.10
N MET A 10 10.74 -2.07 0.77
CA MET A 10 10.79 -0.61 0.82
C MET A 10 9.81 0.03 -0.18
N ARG A 11 9.67 -0.54 -1.39
CA ARG A 11 8.67 -0.08 -2.37
C ARG A 11 7.25 -0.27 -1.86
N GLN A 12 6.97 -1.43 -1.28
CA GLN A 12 5.67 -1.73 -0.67
C GLN A 12 5.32 -0.72 0.43
N LEU A 13 6.26 -0.44 1.34
CA LEU A 13 6.04 0.57 2.38
C LEU A 13 5.80 1.97 1.81
N ARG A 14 6.54 2.38 0.77
CA ARG A 14 6.31 3.67 0.10
C ARG A 14 4.92 3.75 -0.51
N ASN A 15 4.49 2.71 -1.21
CA ASN A 15 3.17 2.69 -1.82
C ASN A 15 2.07 2.84 -0.77
N LEU A 16 2.20 2.19 0.38
CA LEU A 16 1.26 2.35 1.49
C LEU A 16 1.22 3.78 2.02
N VAL A 17 2.38 4.41 2.21
CA VAL A 17 2.42 5.81 2.63
C VAL A 17 1.79 6.73 1.58
N VAL A 18 2.10 6.55 0.30
CA VAL A 18 1.53 7.39 -0.78
C VAL A 18 0.00 7.29 -0.80
N MET A 19 -0.53 6.10 -0.54
CA MET A 19 -1.98 5.87 -0.46
C MET A 19 -2.60 6.51 0.77
N ALA A 20 -2.00 6.30 1.94
CA ALA A 20 -2.41 6.89 3.22
C ALA A 20 -2.23 8.43 3.29
N MET A 21 -1.63 9.03 2.27
CA MET A 21 -1.44 10.48 2.12
C MET A 21 -2.26 11.06 0.97
N ALA A 22 -3.00 10.22 0.23
CA ALA A 22 -3.68 10.61 -1.01
C ALA A 22 -4.85 11.58 -0.79
N ASP A 23 -5.41 11.56 0.42
CA ASP A 23 -6.45 12.48 0.90
C ASP A 23 -5.87 13.82 1.41
N GLY A 24 -4.54 13.93 1.48
CA GLY A 24 -3.81 15.11 1.94
C GLY A 24 -3.49 15.13 3.44
N THR A 25 -3.97 14.16 4.22
CA THR A 25 -3.72 14.07 5.67
C THR A 25 -3.76 12.63 6.18
N ILE A 26 -2.62 12.12 6.64
CA ILE A 26 -2.60 10.82 7.32
C ILE A 26 -3.19 10.93 8.74
N GLY A 27 -4.25 10.19 8.99
CA GLY A 27 -4.88 10.03 10.29
C GLY A 27 -4.14 9.03 11.20
N GLU A 28 -4.48 9.03 12.49
CA GLU A 28 -3.86 8.14 13.49
C GLU A 28 -3.99 6.64 13.14
N ARG A 29 -5.10 6.26 12.50
CA ARG A 29 -5.35 4.86 12.09
C ARG A 29 -4.42 4.41 10.98
N GLU A 30 -4.23 5.25 9.97
CA GLU A 30 -3.33 4.95 8.85
C GLU A 30 -1.87 4.95 9.29
N VAL A 31 -1.47 5.87 10.19
CA VAL A 31 -0.15 5.83 10.83
C VAL A 31 0.06 4.50 11.55
N GLY A 32 -0.92 4.04 12.32
CA GLY A 32 -0.88 2.76 13.01
C GLY A 32 -0.68 1.59 12.05
N PHE A 33 -1.46 1.56 10.97
CA PHE A 33 -1.37 0.51 9.94
C PHE A 33 -0.01 0.50 9.23
N VAL A 34 0.49 1.67 8.82
CA VAL A 34 1.79 1.77 8.14
C VAL A 34 2.93 1.39 9.09
N ALA A 35 2.84 1.75 10.38
CA ALA A 35 3.83 1.36 11.38
C ALA A 35 3.83 -0.17 11.63
N GLU A 36 2.65 -0.78 11.72
CA GLU A 36 2.50 -2.24 11.85
C GLU A 36 3.09 -2.95 10.63
N ARG A 37 2.74 -2.53 9.41
CA ARG A 37 3.31 -3.11 8.18
C ARG A 37 4.81 -2.89 8.07
N CYS A 38 5.34 -1.75 8.52
CA CYS A 38 6.79 -1.54 8.59
C CYS A 38 7.46 -2.63 9.46
N HIS A 39 6.87 -2.94 10.62
CA HIS A 39 7.37 -3.99 11.51
C HIS A 39 7.27 -5.38 10.87
N GLU A 40 6.14 -5.72 10.25
CA GLU A 40 5.91 -7.02 9.59
C GLU A 40 6.84 -7.24 8.39
N LEU A 41 7.20 -6.18 7.67
CA LEU A 41 8.18 -6.22 6.58
C LEU A 41 9.64 -6.34 7.10
N GLY A 42 9.86 -6.22 8.42
CA GLY A 42 11.18 -6.19 9.03
C GLY A 42 11.97 -4.93 8.69
N LEU A 43 11.27 -3.82 8.48
CA LEU A 43 11.84 -2.49 8.25
C LEU A 43 11.87 -1.70 9.56
N GLY A 44 12.86 -0.83 9.70
CA GLY A 44 13.03 0.00 10.89
C GLY A 44 12.34 1.36 10.78
N GLU A 45 12.40 2.09 11.88
CA GLU A 45 11.84 3.44 11.98
C GLU A 45 12.50 4.44 10.99
N ALA A 46 13.77 4.21 10.64
CA ALA A 46 14.47 5.01 9.64
C ALA A 46 13.86 4.85 8.24
N GLU A 47 13.50 3.61 7.87
CA GLU A 47 12.84 3.30 6.61
C GLU A 47 11.42 3.87 6.57
N LEU A 48 10.68 3.76 7.67
CA LEU A 48 9.36 4.38 7.82
C LEU A 48 9.41 5.89 7.62
N ASN A 49 10.31 6.58 8.33
CA ASN A 49 10.51 8.02 8.17
C ASN A 49 10.92 8.42 6.75
N ARG A 50 11.63 7.54 6.03
CA ARG A 50 11.99 7.77 4.64
C ARG A 50 10.80 7.58 3.70
N ALA A 51 9.95 6.60 3.97
CA ALA A 51 8.71 6.40 3.22
C ALA A 51 7.74 7.57 3.42
N ILE A 52 7.52 8.01 4.68
CA ILE A 52 6.70 9.19 5.03
C ILE A 52 7.19 10.43 4.29
N ARG A 53 8.50 10.72 4.34
CA ARG A 53 9.08 11.85 3.61
C ARG A 53 8.91 11.76 2.10
N TYR A 54 8.90 10.55 1.54
CA TYR A 54 8.65 10.35 0.12
C TYR A 54 7.19 10.65 -0.25
N GLY A 55 6.23 10.16 0.54
CA GLY A 55 4.80 10.43 0.32
C GLY A 55 4.41 11.91 0.50
N LEU A 56 5.14 12.66 1.34
CA LEU A 56 4.99 14.11 1.49
C LEU A 56 5.62 14.94 0.35
N GLY A 57 6.42 14.32 -0.52
CA GLY A 57 7.08 15.02 -1.62
C GLY A 57 6.21 15.11 -2.87
N ASP A 58 6.41 16.13 -3.69
CA ASP A 58 5.67 16.31 -4.95
C ASP A 58 5.93 15.19 -5.99
N ASP A 59 7.00 14.42 -5.82
CA ASP A 59 7.37 13.26 -6.66
C ASP A 59 6.78 11.93 -6.15
N ALA A 60 5.86 11.98 -5.17
CA ALA A 60 5.18 10.81 -4.64
C ALA A 60 4.37 10.09 -5.73
N ALA A 61 4.80 8.89 -6.11
CA ALA A 61 4.14 8.07 -7.10
C ALA A 61 4.06 6.61 -6.65
N LEU A 62 2.95 5.95 -6.99
CA LEU A 62 2.77 4.52 -6.82
C LEU A 62 3.74 3.75 -7.72
N GLU A 63 4.72 3.09 -7.11
CA GLU A 63 5.67 2.20 -7.78
C GLU A 63 5.12 0.77 -7.77
N LEU A 64 4.38 0.42 -8.82
CA LEU A 64 3.76 -0.91 -8.91
C LEU A 64 4.80 -2.00 -9.17
N PRO A 65 4.75 -3.12 -8.41
CA PRO A 65 5.61 -4.27 -8.68
C PRO A 65 5.39 -4.82 -10.09
N ARG A 66 6.48 -5.28 -10.70
CA ARG A 66 6.43 -5.92 -12.03
C ARG A 66 6.06 -7.39 -11.95
N ASP A 67 6.32 -8.03 -10.81
CA ASP A 67 6.02 -9.44 -10.61
C ASP A 67 4.57 -9.65 -10.10
N PRO A 68 3.91 -10.76 -10.44
CA PRO A 68 2.53 -11.02 -10.04
C PRO A 68 2.33 -11.19 -8.53
N GLU A 69 3.28 -11.77 -7.81
CA GLU A 69 3.16 -12.00 -6.36
C GLU A 69 3.24 -10.67 -5.61
N GLY A 70 4.19 -9.80 -5.95
CA GLY A 70 4.31 -8.46 -5.37
C GLY A 70 3.10 -7.58 -5.68
N ARG A 71 2.50 -7.71 -6.87
CA ARG A 71 1.22 -7.04 -7.18
C ARG A 71 0.10 -7.50 -6.25
N LYS A 72 0.02 -8.82 -6.01
CA LYS A 72 -0.97 -9.43 -5.12
C LYS A 72 -0.76 -8.98 -3.67
N GLU A 73 0.47 -9.00 -3.16
CA GLU A 73 0.81 -8.53 -1.81
C GLU A 73 0.48 -7.06 -1.62
N LEU A 74 0.83 -6.21 -2.59
CA LEU A 74 0.47 -4.80 -2.55
C LEU A 74 -1.06 -4.64 -2.53
N MET A 75 -1.79 -5.37 -3.38
CA MET A 75 -3.25 -5.32 -3.41
C MET A 75 -3.89 -5.76 -2.09
N ILE A 76 -3.38 -6.80 -1.44
CA ILE A 76 -3.84 -7.24 -0.11
C ILE A 76 -3.62 -6.13 0.92
N ASP A 77 -2.43 -5.53 0.94
CA ASP A 77 -2.15 -4.46 1.90
C ASP A 77 -3.04 -3.23 1.66
N LEU A 78 -3.33 -2.90 0.40
CA LEU A 78 -4.32 -1.88 0.06
C LEU A 78 -5.70 -2.25 0.61
N VAL A 79 -6.17 -3.47 0.37
CA VAL A 79 -7.47 -3.94 0.90
C VAL A 79 -7.54 -3.89 2.43
N ARG A 80 -6.46 -4.28 3.12
CA ARG A 80 -6.40 -4.20 4.58
C ARG A 80 -6.46 -2.77 5.10
N MET A 81 -5.75 -1.85 4.44
CA MET A 81 -5.83 -0.43 4.74
C MET A 81 -7.27 0.08 4.58
N MET A 82 -7.94 -0.30 3.48
CA MET A 82 -9.34 0.06 3.23
C MET A 82 -10.32 -0.57 4.23
N ALA A 83 -10.07 -1.80 4.67
CA ALA A 83 -10.88 -2.50 5.68
C ALA A 83 -10.75 -1.86 7.07
N ALA A 84 -9.56 -1.34 7.41
CA ALA A 84 -9.29 -0.72 8.70
C ALA A 84 -10.03 0.61 8.89
N ASP A 85 -10.27 1.39 7.83
CA ASP A 85 -11.02 2.65 7.90
C ASP A 85 -12.54 2.48 7.79
N GLY A 86 -13.03 1.38 7.22
CA GLY A 86 -14.46 1.04 7.12
C GLY A 86 -15.30 1.97 6.23
N VAL A 87 -14.76 3.11 5.80
CA VAL A 87 -15.37 4.06 4.86
C VAL A 87 -14.27 4.61 3.96
N LEU A 88 -14.24 4.11 2.73
CA LEU A 88 -13.37 4.61 1.66
C LEU A 88 -13.86 5.97 1.15
N ASP A 89 -12.99 6.99 1.18
CA ASP A 89 -13.24 8.24 0.46
C ASP A 89 -13.12 8.03 -1.07
N GLU A 90 -13.76 8.90 -1.84
CA GLU A 90 -13.75 8.82 -3.31
C GLU A 90 -12.34 8.93 -3.90
N SER A 91 -11.43 9.62 -3.20
CA SER A 91 -10.03 9.79 -3.58
C SER A 91 -9.26 8.46 -3.53
N GLU A 92 -9.47 7.70 -2.46
CA GLU A 92 -8.84 6.39 -2.24
C GLU A 92 -9.40 5.32 -3.19
N LYS A 93 -10.71 5.31 -3.41
CA LYS A 93 -11.34 4.40 -4.40
C LYS A 93 -10.77 4.59 -5.79
N ARG A 94 -10.52 5.83 -6.20
CA ARG A 94 -9.91 6.14 -7.50
C ARG A 94 -8.48 5.63 -7.57
N LEU A 95 -7.71 5.80 -6.51
CA LEU A 95 -6.32 5.34 -6.45
C LEU A 95 -6.23 3.81 -6.48
N PHE A 96 -7.12 3.14 -5.74
CA PHE A 96 -7.29 1.70 -5.77
C PHE A 96 -7.69 1.18 -7.16
N ALA A 97 -8.70 1.79 -7.78
CA ALA A 97 -9.12 1.43 -9.14
C ALA A 97 -8.01 1.64 -10.17
N LEU A 98 -7.22 2.71 -10.02
CA LEU A 98 -6.05 2.97 -10.88
C LEU A 98 -4.96 1.91 -10.68
N ALA A 99 -4.68 1.51 -9.44
CA ALA A 99 -3.72 0.46 -9.12
C ALA A 99 -4.17 -0.89 -9.69
N ALA A 100 -5.42 -1.29 -9.46
CA ALA A 100 -6.00 -2.53 -10.00
C ALA A 100 -5.95 -2.56 -11.53
N ALA A 101 -6.34 -1.46 -12.18
CA ALA A 101 -6.28 -1.34 -13.64
C ALA A 101 -4.84 -1.45 -14.19
N LYS A 102 -3.86 -0.80 -13.54
CA LYS A 102 -2.45 -0.88 -13.94
C LYS A 102 -1.80 -2.24 -13.66
N MET A 103 -2.34 -3.01 -12.72
CA MET A 103 -1.87 -4.37 -12.43
C MET A 103 -2.45 -5.43 -13.37
N GLU A 104 -3.34 -5.02 -14.30
CA GLU A 104 -4.07 -5.91 -15.22
C GLU A 104 -4.88 -6.98 -14.48
N MET A 105 -5.31 -6.68 -13.25
CA MET A 105 -6.11 -7.61 -12.47
C MET A 105 -7.56 -7.58 -12.93
N SER A 106 -8.14 -8.75 -13.13
CA SER A 106 -9.56 -8.87 -13.40
C SER A 106 -10.37 -8.51 -12.16
N THR A 107 -11.61 -8.05 -12.37
CA THR A 107 -12.57 -7.82 -11.28
C THR A 107 -12.79 -9.07 -10.44
N GLU A 108 -12.68 -10.24 -11.05
CA GLU A 108 -12.86 -11.55 -10.39
C GLU A 108 -11.71 -11.86 -9.43
N GLU A 109 -10.46 -11.64 -9.85
CA GLU A 109 -9.28 -11.74 -8.97
C GLU A 109 -9.31 -10.72 -7.83
N LEU A 110 -9.78 -9.51 -8.12
CA LEU A 110 -9.94 -8.45 -7.13
C LEU A 110 -10.97 -8.83 -6.05
N ASN A 111 -12.12 -9.35 -6.47
CA ASN A 111 -13.16 -9.82 -5.55
C ASN A 111 -12.67 -10.99 -4.70
N GLN A 112 -11.96 -11.97 -5.28
CA GLN A 112 -11.37 -13.06 -4.52
C GLN A 112 -10.38 -12.58 -3.46
N LEU A 113 -9.61 -11.53 -3.76
CA LEU A 113 -8.68 -10.91 -2.81
C LEU A 113 -9.39 -10.16 -1.70
N LEU A 114 -10.45 -9.43 -2.03
CA LEU A 114 -11.32 -8.78 -1.06
C LEU A 114 -11.90 -9.81 -0.08
N ASP A 115 -12.46 -10.88 -0.61
CA ASP A 115 -13.07 -11.96 0.19
C ASP A 115 -12.03 -12.62 1.12
N GLN A 116 -10.82 -12.93 0.62
CA GLN A 116 -9.74 -13.53 1.42
C GLN A 116 -9.20 -12.63 2.54
N THR A 117 -9.41 -11.32 2.43
CA THR A 117 -8.81 -10.33 3.34
C THR A 117 -9.82 -9.83 4.38
N LEU A 118 -11.12 -9.93 4.11
CA LEU A 118 -12.22 -9.45 4.95
C LEU A 118 -12.88 -10.54 5.83
N GLU A 119 -12.45 -11.81 5.70
CA GLU A 119 -12.81 -12.92 6.62
C GLU A 119 -11.95 -12.94 7.89
#